data_AF-A0A7D9D1S1-F1
#
_entry.id   AF-A0A7D9D1S1-F1
#
_cell.length_a   1.000
_cell.length_b   1.000
_cell.length_c   1.000
_cell.angle_alpha   90.00
_cell.angle_beta   90.00
_cell.angle_gamma   90.00
#
_symmetry.space_group_name_H-M   'P 1'
#
loop_
_entity.id
_entity.type
_entity.pdbx_description
1 polymer ?
#
loop_
_entity_poly.entity_id
_entity_poly.type
_entity_poly.pdbx_seq_one_letter_code
_entity_poly.pdbx_strand_id
1 'polypeptide(L)'
;MRPNNAAIISLAILALPILAWSKGETIQIDIDGSDLVSPIEITDPAIVSKFSIWNGPGVSTSSYGVPNPPAYLDPNRPAGRFIDWPEGIVETRSENLDRYQITFRISSRGNAPHSIQSYRVMYEIGPDSNHGYIYLPNFSDPNYRNGLIYHGVEGNWFYSSASWEALVRPIIESSINGVRRD
;
A
#
# COMPACT_ATOMS: atom_id res chain seq x y z
N MET A 1 32.02 55.23 26.31
CA MET A 1 32.03 54.39 25.09
C MET A 1 31.32 53.09 25.39
N ARG A 2 30.19 52.81 24.73
CA ARG A 2 29.43 51.56 24.87
C ARG A 2 29.91 50.58 23.78
N PRO A 3 30.27 49.32 24.09
CA PRO A 3 30.55 48.35 23.05
C PRO A 3 29.26 47.80 22.44
N ASN A 4 29.35 47.52 21.14
CA ASN A 4 28.28 47.15 20.22
C ASN A 4 27.76 45.73 20.47
N ASN A 5 26.43 45.55 20.38
CA ASN A 5 25.79 44.24 20.41
C ASN A 5 26.06 43.52 19.08
N ALA A 6 26.89 42.47 19.10
CA ALA A 6 27.04 41.54 17.99
C ALA A 6 25.84 40.58 17.96
N ALA A 7 25.04 40.63 16.89
CA ALA A 7 23.96 39.67 16.67
C ALA A 7 24.55 38.34 16.18
N ILE A 8 24.39 37.28 16.98
CA ILE A 8 24.70 35.91 16.55
C ILE A 8 23.50 35.40 15.76
N ILE A 9 23.66 35.20 14.45
CA ILE A 9 22.66 34.50 13.62
C ILE A 9 22.92 33.00 13.77
N SER A 10 22.14 32.34 14.63
CA SER A 10 22.12 30.89 14.73
C SER A 10 21.38 30.30 13.53
N LEU A 11 22.12 29.68 12.60
CA LEU A 11 21.57 28.89 11.51
C LEU A 11 21.07 27.55 12.07
N ALA A 12 19.78 27.48 12.42
CA ALA A 12 19.13 26.22 12.78
C ALA A 12 18.95 25.36 11.53
N ILE A 13 19.84 24.38 11.33
CA ILE A 13 19.65 23.33 10.35
C ILE A 13 18.46 22.48 10.83
N LEU A 14 17.28 22.67 10.21
CA LEU A 14 16.16 21.74 10.38
C LEU A 14 16.58 20.39 9.79
N ALA A 15 17.09 19.50 10.63
CA ALA A 15 17.20 18.09 10.28
C ALA A 15 15.78 17.53 10.23
N LEU A 16 15.14 17.60 9.04
CA LEU A 16 13.97 16.77 8.79
C LEU A 16 14.44 15.32 8.93
N PRO A 17 13.85 14.53 9.85
CA PRO A 17 14.18 13.12 9.91
C PRO A 17 13.71 12.53 8.58
N ILE A 18 14.66 12.27 7.68
CA ILE A 18 14.42 11.39 6.54
C ILE A 18 14.07 10.07 7.19
N LEU A 19 12.79 9.72 7.23
CA LEU A 19 12.34 8.40 7.64
C LEU A 19 13.05 7.43 6.69
N ALA A 20 14.12 6.80 7.17
CA ALA A 20 14.88 5.85 6.41
C ALA A 20 14.08 4.55 6.38
N TRP A 21 13.18 4.43 5.41
CA TRP A 21 12.58 3.15 5.09
C TRP A 21 13.70 2.32 4.45
N SER A 22 14.22 1.34 5.19
CA SER A 22 15.24 0.41 4.71
C SER A 22 14.67 -0.58 3.68
N LYS A 23 13.34 -0.62 3.53
CA LYS A 23 12.60 -1.39 2.55
C LYS A 23 12.07 -0.45 1.47
N GLY A 24 12.03 -0.92 0.22
CA GLY A 24 11.66 -0.14 -0.96
C GLY A 24 10.31 0.57 -0.88
N GLU A 25 10.09 1.58 -1.71
CA GLU A 25 8.84 2.36 -1.70
C GLU A 25 7.93 1.95 -2.86
N THR A 26 6.60 2.03 -2.65
CA THR A 26 5.64 1.89 -3.74
C THR A 26 5.76 3.10 -4.66
N ILE A 27 6.12 2.85 -5.91
CA ILE A 27 6.30 3.90 -6.93
C ILE A 27 5.18 3.91 -7.97
N GLN A 28 4.46 2.81 -8.09
CA GLN A 28 3.38 2.64 -9.05
C GLN A 28 2.43 1.53 -8.60
N ILE A 29 1.15 1.68 -8.91
CA ILE A 29 0.12 0.66 -8.73
C ILE A 29 -0.53 0.40 -10.09
N ASP A 30 -0.48 -0.84 -10.55
CA ASP A 30 -1.16 -1.29 -11.75
C ASP A 30 -2.43 -2.04 -11.39
N ILE A 31 -3.51 -1.80 -12.13
CA ILE A 31 -4.81 -2.44 -11.95
C ILE A 31 -5.24 -3.00 -13.30
N ASP A 32 -5.53 -4.29 -13.34
CA ASP A 32 -5.95 -5.01 -14.55
C ASP A 32 -7.11 -5.97 -14.23
N GLY A 33 -7.89 -6.36 -15.24
CA GLY A 33 -8.99 -7.32 -15.12
C GLY A 33 -10.40 -6.72 -15.12
N SER A 34 -11.38 -7.61 -14.97
CA SER A 34 -12.82 -7.35 -15.12
C SER A 34 -13.17 -6.54 -16.39
N ASP A 35 -14.11 -5.61 -16.26
CA ASP A 35 -14.63 -4.71 -17.29
C ASP A 35 -13.68 -3.56 -17.70
N LEU A 36 -12.41 -3.57 -17.26
CA LEU A 36 -11.45 -2.53 -17.68
C LEU A 36 -11.09 -2.68 -19.15
N VAL A 37 -11.27 -1.62 -19.94
CA VAL A 37 -10.89 -1.59 -21.37
C VAL A 37 -9.37 -1.60 -21.55
N SER A 38 -8.65 -1.00 -20.61
CA SER A 38 -7.19 -1.04 -20.55
C SER A 38 -6.74 -1.04 -19.09
N PRO A 39 -5.56 -1.58 -18.77
CA PRO A 39 -4.99 -1.49 -17.44
C PRO A 39 -4.88 -0.03 -16.97
N ILE A 40 -5.15 0.21 -15.69
CA ILE A 40 -4.97 1.52 -15.04
C ILE A 40 -3.57 1.55 -14.43
N GLU A 41 -2.84 2.62 -14.69
CA GLU A 41 -1.55 2.91 -14.07
C GLU A 41 -1.70 4.13 -13.14
N ILE A 42 -1.39 3.95 -11.85
CA ILE A 42 -1.39 5.01 -10.85
C ILE A 42 0.06 5.30 -10.44
N THR A 43 0.54 6.50 -10.75
CA THR A 43 1.89 6.98 -10.43
C THR A 43 1.89 8.27 -9.60
N ASP A 44 0.73 8.86 -9.32
CA ASP A 44 0.61 10.08 -8.51
C ASP A 44 1.23 9.85 -7.10
N PRO A 45 2.32 10.55 -6.74
CA PRO A 45 2.97 10.44 -5.44
C PRO A 45 2.03 10.68 -4.26
N ALA A 46 1.00 11.53 -4.43
CA ALA A 46 0.01 11.80 -3.39
C ALA A 46 -0.85 10.56 -3.06
N ILE A 47 -0.98 9.63 -4.00
CA ILE A 47 -1.71 8.37 -3.87
C ILE A 47 -0.75 7.22 -3.52
N VAL A 48 0.29 6.98 -4.33
CA VAL A 48 1.15 5.78 -4.17
C VAL A 48 1.91 5.77 -2.85
N SER A 49 2.31 6.94 -2.32
CA SER A 49 2.97 7.04 -1.02
C SER A 49 2.07 6.67 0.17
N LYS A 50 0.74 6.58 -0.06
CA LYS A 50 -0.24 6.17 0.96
C LYS A 50 -0.40 4.66 1.06
N PHE A 51 0.31 3.87 0.24
CA PHE A 51 0.21 2.42 0.24
C PHE A 51 1.58 1.77 0.32
N SER A 52 1.72 0.82 1.24
CA SER A 52 2.93 0.05 1.44
C SER A 52 2.57 -1.42 1.55
N ILE A 53 3.42 -2.30 1.03
CA ILE A 53 3.31 -3.75 1.25
C ILE A 53 3.96 -4.20 2.55
N TRP A 54 4.75 -3.33 3.19
CA TRP A 54 5.56 -3.63 4.37
C TRP A 54 4.78 -3.43 5.68
N ASN A 55 3.53 -3.90 5.72
CA ASN A 55 2.67 -3.90 6.91
C ASN A 55 1.76 -5.13 6.90
N GLY A 56 1.09 -5.39 8.01
CA GLY A 56 0.24 -6.56 8.21
C GLY A 56 0.83 -7.59 9.19
N PRO A 57 0.10 -8.69 9.45
CA PRO A 57 0.60 -9.82 10.23
C PRO A 57 1.96 -10.31 9.73
N GLY A 58 2.78 -10.86 10.63
CA GLY A 58 4.13 -11.31 10.29
C GLY A 58 5.15 -10.18 10.04
N VAL A 59 4.72 -8.91 9.99
CA VAL A 59 5.61 -7.76 9.78
C VAL A 59 5.88 -7.03 11.09
N SER A 60 7.11 -7.21 11.61
CA SER A 60 7.60 -6.51 12.81
C SER A 60 8.34 -5.23 12.44
N THR A 61 8.05 -4.13 13.15
CA THR A 61 8.83 -2.90 13.14
C THR A 61 9.75 -2.87 14.35
N SER A 62 10.81 -3.69 14.38
CA SER A 62 11.87 -3.51 15.36
C SER A 62 12.74 -2.31 14.97
N SER A 63 12.32 -1.09 15.32
CA SER A 63 13.24 0.05 15.41
C SER A 63 13.33 0.43 16.89
N TYR A 64 14.52 0.29 17.47
CA TYR A 64 14.87 0.68 18.85
C TYR A 64 14.32 -0.18 20.00
N GLY A 65 14.27 -1.50 19.84
CA GLY A 65 14.20 -2.42 20.99
C GLY A 65 12.90 -2.40 21.81
N VAL A 66 11.85 -1.74 21.35
CA VAL A 66 10.51 -1.86 21.93
C VAL A 66 9.71 -2.87 21.12
N PRO A 67 9.27 -3.98 21.72
CA PRO A 67 8.50 -5.01 21.02
C PRO A 67 7.06 -4.53 20.79
N ASN A 68 6.45 -5.06 19.72
CA ASN A 68 5.03 -5.40 19.65
C ASN A 68 4.05 -4.33 20.18
N PRO A 69 3.39 -3.58 19.29
CA PRO A 69 2.41 -4.22 18.43
C PRO A 69 2.86 -4.31 16.96
N PRO A 70 2.17 -5.12 16.13
CA PRO A 70 2.38 -5.18 14.69
C PRO A 70 2.39 -3.79 14.03
N ALA A 71 3.13 -3.64 12.93
CA ALA A 71 3.29 -2.36 12.21
C ALA A 71 1.95 -1.70 11.84
N TYR A 72 0.92 -2.51 11.60
CA TYR A 72 -0.43 -2.07 11.24
C TYR A 72 -1.30 -1.68 12.46
N LEU A 73 -0.82 -1.86 13.68
CA LEU A 73 -1.47 -1.42 14.91
C LEU A 73 -0.78 -0.21 15.55
N ASP A 74 0.37 0.23 15.03
CA ASP A 74 1.06 1.44 15.49
C ASP A 74 0.35 2.70 14.94
N PRO A 75 -0.30 3.51 15.79
CA PRO A 75 -0.99 4.73 15.34
C PRO A 75 -0.03 5.82 14.85
N ASN A 76 1.26 5.74 15.22
CA ASN A 76 2.29 6.68 14.79
C ASN A 76 2.95 6.26 13.47
N ARG A 77 2.61 5.07 12.96
CA ARG A 77 2.99 4.59 11.63
C ARG A 77 1.74 4.47 10.78
N PRO A 78 1.41 5.49 9.97
CA PRO A 78 0.51 5.31 8.85
C PRO A 78 1.25 4.51 7.79
N ALA A 79 1.69 3.29 8.11
CA ALA A 79 2.24 2.38 7.13
C ALA A 79 1.11 2.15 6.14
N GLY A 80 1.25 2.73 4.96
CA GLY A 80 0.17 2.88 4.00
C GLY A 80 -0.65 1.60 3.85
N ARG A 81 -1.91 1.62 4.26
CA ARG A 81 -2.74 0.41 4.36
C ARG A 81 -3.56 0.27 3.11
N PHE A 82 -3.44 -0.87 2.44
CA PHE A 82 -4.40 -1.29 1.41
C PHE A 82 -5.37 -2.35 1.95
N ILE A 83 -4.99 -3.06 3.02
CA ILE A 83 -5.84 -4.02 3.76
C ILE A 83 -6.20 -3.46 5.15
N ASP A 84 -7.42 -3.71 5.61
CA ASP A 84 -7.86 -3.47 6.98
C ASP A 84 -7.48 -4.64 7.90
N TRP A 85 -6.20 -4.69 8.28
CA TRP A 85 -5.66 -5.80 9.07
C TRP A 85 -6.34 -6.05 10.42
N PRO A 86 -6.79 -5.03 11.20
CA PRO A 86 -7.56 -5.23 12.43
C PRO A 86 -8.83 -6.09 12.28
N GLU A 87 -9.54 -5.99 11.15
CA GLU A 87 -10.76 -6.77 10.90
C GLU A 87 -10.45 -8.26 10.66
N GLY A 88 -9.22 -8.58 10.28
CA GLY A 88 -8.78 -9.96 10.11
C GLY A 88 -9.32 -10.64 8.85
N ILE A 89 -9.34 -11.97 8.89
CA ILE A 89 -9.73 -12.81 7.74
C ILE A 89 -11.25 -12.74 7.54
N VAL A 90 -11.67 -12.54 6.30
CA VAL A 90 -13.07 -12.58 5.89
C VAL A 90 -13.48 -14.04 5.66
N GLU A 91 -14.37 -14.55 6.51
CA GLU A 91 -14.91 -15.92 6.39
C GLU A 91 -15.97 -16.05 5.28
N THR A 92 -16.76 -14.99 5.07
CA THR A 92 -17.82 -14.97 4.06
C THR A 92 -17.75 -13.69 3.25
N ARG A 93 -17.69 -13.83 1.94
CA ARG A 93 -17.72 -12.73 0.96
C ARG A 93 -18.99 -12.80 0.14
N SER A 94 -19.46 -11.66 -0.34
CA SER A 94 -20.59 -11.62 -1.28
C SER A 94 -20.26 -12.37 -2.57
N GLU A 95 -21.30 -12.87 -3.23
CA GLU A 95 -21.18 -13.48 -4.56
C GLU A 95 -21.23 -12.41 -5.66
N ASN A 96 -20.78 -12.74 -6.87
CA ASN A 96 -20.81 -11.88 -8.06
C ASN A 96 -20.02 -10.57 -7.91
N LEU A 97 -18.76 -10.69 -7.52
CA LEU A 97 -17.83 -9.58 -7.39
C LEU A 97 -16.97 -9.43 -8.65
N ASP A 98 -16.76 -8.18 -9.07
CA ASP A 98 -15.79 -7.83 -10.10
C ASP A 98 -14.38 -7.98 -9.55
N ARG A 99 -13.52 -8.70 -10.28
CA ARG A 99 -12.17 -9.05 -9.84
C ARG A 99 -11.10 -8.29 -10.63
N TYR A 100 -10.20 -7.67 -9.88
CA TYR A 100 -9.04 -6.95 -10.38
C TYR A 100 -7.76 -7.56 -9.83
N GLN A 101 -6.74 -7.62 -10.67
CA GLN A 101 -5.37 -7.86 -10.25
C GLN A 101 -4.70 -6.53 -9.93
N ILE A 102 -4.22 -6.39 -8.70
CA ILE A 102 -3.46 -5.23 -8.25
C ILE A 102 -1.98 -5.60 -8.22
N THR A 103 -1.13 -4.80 -8.86
CA THR A 103 0.33 -4.97 -8.78
C THR A 103 0.97 -3.70 -8.22
N PHE A 104 1.56 -3.81 -7.03
CA PHE A 104 2.42 -2.78 -6.45
C PHE A 104 3.83 -2.93 -7.01
N ARG A 105 4.34 -1.87 -7.65
CA ARG A 105 5.74 -1.78 -8.09
C ARG A 105 6.55 -1.08 -7.02
N ILE A 106 7.60 -1.76 -6.57
CA ILE A 106 8.44 -1.34 -5.45
C ILE A 106 9.84 -0.98 -5.97
N SER A 107 10.32 0.22 -5.64
CA SER A 107 11.69 0.62 -5.92
C SER A 107 12.66 -0.08 -4.94
N SER A 108 13.70 -0.75 -5.43
CA SER A 108 14.76 -1.26 -4.54
C SER A 108 15.71 -0.14 -4.12
N ARG A 109 16.10 -0.07 -2.84
CA ARG A 109 17.18 0.82 -2.36
C ARG A 109 18.42 -0.02 -2.03
N GLY A 110 19.44 0.03 -2.89
CA GLY A 110 20.72 -0.68 -2.72
C GLY A 110 21.64 -0.49 -3.94
N ASN A 111 22.92 -0.86 -3.83
CA ASN A 111 23.99 -0.65 -4.85
C ASN A 111 23.79 -1.37 -6.19
N ALA A 112 22.66 -2.07 -6.40
CA ALA A 112 22.31 -2.64 -7.68
C ALA A 112 21.40 -1.65 -8.43
N PRO A 113 21.74 -1.26 -9.68
CA PRO A 113 20.92 -0.32 -10.42
C PRO A 113 19.51 -0.89 -10.66
N HIS A 114 18.49 -0.15 -10.20
CA HIS A 114 17.15 -0.10 -10.79
C HIS A 114 16.30 -1.40 -10.88
N SER A 115 16.43 -2.37 -9.96
CA SER A 115 15.43 -3.46 -9.94
C SER A 115 14.08 -2.97 -9.38
N ILE A 116 13.08 -2.86 -10.25
CA ILE A 116 11.69 -2.72 -9.86
C ILE A 116 11.16 -4.11 -9.51
N GLN A 117 10.69 -4.25 -8.28
CA GLN A 117 10.08 -5.50 -7.81
C GLN A 117 8.56 -5.37 -7.82
N SER A 118 7.85 -6.48 -7.94
CA SER A 118 6.38 -6.49 -7.98
C SER A 118 5.80 -7.30 -6.82
N TYR A 119 4.71 -6.81 -6.26
CA TYR A 119 3.88 -7.51 -5.28
C TYR A 119 2.43 -7.45 -5.73
N ARG A 120 1.79 -8.61 -5.85
CA ARG A 120 0.50 -8.78 -6.50
C ARG A 120 -0.56 -9.31 -5.53
N VAL A 121 -1.74 -8.71 -5.57
CA VAL A 121 -2.93 -9.17 -4.83
C VAL A 121 -4.13 -9.15 -5.76
N MET A 122 -5.19 -9.89 -5.43
CA MET A 122 -6.48 -9.68 -6.11
C MET A 122 -7.33 -8.73 -5.26
N TYR A 123 -8.12 -7.91 -5.92
CA TYR A 123 -9.10 -7.02 -5.32
C TYR A 123 -10.46 -7.32 -5.93
N GLU A 124 -11.49 -7.40 -5.09
CA GLU A 124 -12.85 -7.66 -5.51
C GLU A 124 -13.81 -6.61 -4.96
N ILE A 125 -14.70 -6.11 -5.81
CA ILE A 125 -15.77 -5.17 -5.43
C ILE A 125 -17.09 -5.58 -6.07
N GLY A 126 -18.18 -5.29 -5.37
CA GLY A 126 -19.54 -5.49 -5.86
C GLY A 126 -20.29 -4.16 -5.87
N PRO A 127 -21.36 -4.03 -6.68
CA PRO A 127 -22.11 -2.79 -6.83
C PRO A 127 -22.71 -2.27 -5.51
N ASP A 128 -23.07 -3.18 -4.60
CA ASP A 128 -23.71 -2.84 -3.31
C ASP A 128 -22.76 -2.98 -2.10
N SER A 129 -21.47 -3.25 -2.33
CA SER A 129 -20.53 -3.48 -1.23
C SER A 129 -19.94 -2.17 -0.71
N ASN A 130 -20.09 -1.91 0.59
CA ASN A 130 -19.44 -0.78 1.27
C ASN A 130 -17.91 -0.95 1.38
N HIS A 131 -17.41 -2.17 1.18
CA HIS A 131 -15.99 -2.49 1.25
C HIS A 131 -15.59 -3.42 0.11
N GLY A 132 -14.38 -3.26 -0.40
CA GLY A 132 -13.78 -4.28 -1.25
C GLY A 132 -13.12 -5.38 -0.44
N TYR A 133 -12.75 -6.45 -1.14
CA TYR A 133 -12.04 -7.59 -0.59
C TYR A 133 -10.68 -7.72 -1.26
N ILE A 134 -9.63 -7.97 -0.49
CA ILE A 134 -8.29 -8.20 -0.99
C ILE A 134 -7.87 -9.63 -0.66
N TYR A 135 -7.49 -10.36 -1.69
CA TYR A 135 -6.91 -11.69 -1.56
C TYR A 135 -5.39 -11.60 -1.59
N LEU A 136 -4.77 -12.21 -0.58
CA LEU A 136 -3.32 -12.45 -0.58
C LEU A 136 -3.04 -13.82 -1.20
N PRO A 137 -2.39 -13.90 -2.37
CA PRO A 137 -2.06 -15.18 -2.98
C PRO A 137 -1.12 -15.99 -2.09
N ASN A 138 -1.31 -17.32 -2.06
CA ASN A 138 -0.40 -18.28 -1.44
C ASN A 138 0.48 -18.98 -2.50
N PHE A 139 1.46 -19.75 -2.04
CA PHE A 139 2.44 -20.44 -2.90
C PHE A 139 1.83 -21.49 -3.86
N SER A 140 0.62 -21.96 -3.59
CA SER A 140 -0.10 -22.90 -4.46
C SER A 140 -0.89 -22.20 -5.56
N ASP A 141 -1.02 -20.87 -5.51
CA ASP A 141 -1.70 -20.12 -6.55
C ASP A 141 -0.87 -20.11 -7.85
N PRO A 142 -1.47 -20.44 -9.02
CA PRO A 142 -0.76 -20.56 -10.29
C PRO A 142 0.04 -19.30 -10.71
N ASN A 143 -0.38 -18.14 -10.21
CA ASN A 143 0.20 -16.84 -10.52
C ASN A 143 0.90 -16.18 -9.32
N TYR A 144 1.29 -16.95 -8.30
CA TYR A 144 2.03 -16.42 -7.16
C TYR A 144 3.32 -15.71 -7.62
N ARG A 145 3.42 -14.43 -7.28
CA ARG A 145 4.57 -13.55 -7.61
C ARG A 145 5.03 -12.71 -6.41
N ASN A 146 4.69 -13.13 -5.19
CA ASN A 146 4.97 -12.36 -3.97
C ASN A 146 6.23 -12.89 -3.28
N GLY A 147 7.39 -12.70 -3.88
CA GLY A 147 8.68 -13.08 -3.27
C GLY A 147 9.19 -12.08 -2.22
N LEU A 148 8.51 -10.94 -2.05
CA LEU A 148 9.01 -9.80 -1.28
C LEU A 148 8.69 -9.87 0.21
N ILE A 149 7.48 -10.31 0.53
CA ILE A 149 6.96 -10.38 1.88
C ILE A 149 5.97 -11.54 1.98
N TYR A 150 5.99 -12.20 3.14
CA TYR A 150 5.04 -13.22 3.52
C TYR A 150 4.46 -12.83 4.89
N HIS A 151 3.14 -12.69 4.97
CA HIS A 151 2.39 -12.24 6.13
C HIS A 151 1.96 -13.38 7.07
N GLY A 152 2.05 -14.64 6.61
CA GLY A 152 1.62 -15.81 7.38
C GLY A 152 0.12 -16.07 7.33
N VAL A 153 -0.59 -15.33 6.49
CA VAL A 153 -2.06 -15.37 6.34
C VAL A 153 -2.49 -15.44 4.87
N GLU A 154 -1.57 -15.75 3.97
CA GLU A 154 -1.77 -15.97 2.55
C GLU A 154 -2.82 -17.07 2.30
N GLY A 155 -3.53 -16.96 1.18
CA GLY A 155 -4.64 -17.83 0.81
C GLY A 155 -5.98 -17.38 1.34
N ASN A 156 -6.04 -16.20 1.98
CA ASN A 156 -7.25 -15.67 2.60
C ASN A 156 -7.65 -14.32 1.98
N TRP A 157 -8.94 -14.00 2.16
CA TRP A 157 -9.52 -12.71 1.83
C TRP A 157 -9.57 -11.81 3.07
N PHE A 158 -9.42 -10.51 2.85
CA PHE A 158 -9.45 -9.47 3.88
C PHE A 158 -10.28 -8.30 3.37
N TYR A 159 -10.84 -7.48 4.26
CA TYR A 159 -11.39 -6.20 3.84
C TYR A 159 -10.27 -5.26 3.35
N SER A 160 -10.53 -4.51 2.29
CA SER A 160 -9.69 -3.39 1.91
C SER A 160 -9.79 -2.27 2.95
N SER A 161 -8.73 -1.49 3.09
CA SER A 161 -8.71 -0.37 4.03
C SER A 161 -9.60 0.79 3.56
N ALA A 162 -10.08 1.60 4.50
CA ALA A 162 -10.81 2.83 4.17
C ALA A 162 -10.02 3.79 3.24
N SER A 163 -8.69 3.86 3.38
CA SER A 163 -7.85 4.67 2.49
C SER A 163 -7.76 4.12 1.07
N TRP A 164 -7.78 2.79 0.91
CA TRP A 164 -7.85 2.16 -0.41
C TRP A 164 -9.19 2.46 -1.08
N GLU A 165 -10.28 2.28 -0.35
CA GLU A 165 -11.64 2.57 -0.82
C GLU A 165 -11.82 4.05 -1.17
N ALA A 166 -11.19 4.98 -0.44
CA ALA A 166 -11.31 6.41 -0.71
C ALA A 166 -10.47 6.89 -1.91
N LEU A 167 -9.31 6.28 -2.18
CA LEU A 167 -8.35 6.79 -3.16
C LEU A 167 -8.29 5.99 -4.45
N VAL A 168 -8.46 4.66 -4.38
CA VAL A 168 -8.25 3.77 -5.53
C VAL A 168 -9.56 3.33 -6.16
N ARG A 169 -10.56 2.94 -5.35
CA ARG A 169 -11.86 2.49 -5.87
C ARG A 169 -12.52 3.52 -6.81
N PRO A 170 -12.55 4.84 -6.52
CA PRO A 170 -13.15 5.81 -7.41
C PRO A 170 -12.45 5.90 -8.78
N ILE A 171 -11.15 5.59 -8.85
CA ILE A 171 -10.40 5.57 -10.11
C ILE A 171 -10.86 4.38 -10.97
N ILE A 172 -11.02 3.21 -10.37
CA ILE A 172 -11.55 2.00 -11.04
C ILE A 172 -12.98 2.27 -11.54
N GLU A 173 -13.86 2.74 -10.67
CA GLU A 173 -15.27 2.99 -11.01
C GLU A 173 -15.41 4.09 -12.08
N SER A 174 -14.59 5.14 -12.03
CA SER A 174 -14.59 6.19 -13.05
C SER A 174 -14.13 5.66 -14.41
N SER A 175 -13.14 4.75 -14.43
CA SER A 175 -12.67 4.11 -15.66
C SER A 175 -13.78 3.27 -16.31
N ILE A 176 -14.50 2.48 -15.52
CA ILE A 176 -15.62 1.64 -16.01
C ILE A 176 -16.79 2.52 -16.48
N ASN A 177 -17.14 3.56 -15.73
CA ASN A 177 -18.26 4.44 -16.06
C ASN A 177 -18.00 5.32 -17.28
N GLY A 178 -16.74 5.68 -17.55
CA GLY A 178 -16.36 6.34 -18.80
C GLY A 178 -16.69 5.46 -20.00
N VAL A 179 -16.39 4.17 -19.92
CA VAL A 179 -16.65 3.19 -20.99
C VAL A 179 -18.16 2.97 -21.21
N ARG A 180 -18.97 2.92 -20.15
CA ARG A 180 -20.42 2.66 -20.27
C ARG A 180 -21.22 3.84 -20.85
N ARG A 181 -20.60 5.00 -21.06
CA ARG A 181 -21.26 6.21 -21.59
C ARG A 181 -20.94 6.49 -23.07
N ASP A 182 -20.01 5.74 -23.66
CA ASP A 182 -19.62 5.81 -25.07
C ASP A 182 -20.33 4.73 -25.92
#